data_AF-A0A7J7UGJ4-F1
#
_entry.id   AF-A0A7J7UGJ4-F1
#
_cell.length_a   1.000
_cell.length_b   1.000
_cell.length_c   1.000
_cell.angle_alpha   90.00
_cell.angle_beta   90.00
_cell.angle_gamma   90.00
#
_symmetry.space_group_name_H-M   'P 1'
#
loop_
_entity.id
_entity.type
_entity.pdbx_description
1 polymer ?
#
loop_
_entity_poly.entity_id
_entity_poly.type
_entity_poly.pdbx_seq_one_letter_code
_entity_poly.pdbx_strand_id
1 'polypeptide(L)'
;MAAHLSYGRVNLNVLREAVRRELREFLDKCAGSKAIVWDEYLTGPFGLIAQYSLLKEHEVEKMFTLKASRLPAADVKNIIFFVRPRLELMDIIAENVLSEDRRGPARDFHILFVPRRSLLCEQRLKDLGVLGSFIHREEYSLDLIPFDGDLLSMESEGAFKECYLESDQTCLYHAAKGLMTLQALYGTIPQIFGKTESP
;
A
#
# COMPACT_ATOMS: atom_id res chain seq x y z
N MET A 1 11.55 -2.41 19.00
CA MET A 1 10.92 -3.72 18.76
C MET A 1 9.59 -3.78 19.49
N ALA A 2 8.54 -4.29 18.85
CA ALA A 2 7.21 -4.42 19.48
C ALA A 2 7.11 -5.78 20.19
N ALA A 3 7.37 -5.79 21.50
CA ALA A 3 7.38 -7.02 22.30
C ALA A 3 6.04 -7.77 22.26
N HIS A 4 4.92 -7.03 22.12
CA HIS A 4 3.57 -7.61 22.04
C HIS A 4 3.39 -8.61 20.88
N LEU A 5 4.07 -8.38 19.76
CA LEU A 5 4.02 -9.25 18.58
C LEU A 5 4.78 -10.59 18.75
N SER A 6 5.35 -10.85 19.92
CA SER A 6 6.20 -12.01 20.18
C SER A 6 5.89 -12.78 21.47
N TYR A 7 4.80 -12.46 22.18
CA TYR A 7 4.45 -13.20 23.41
C TYR A 7 3.87 -14.60 23.16
N GLY A 8 3.33 -14.85 21.95
CA GLY A 8 2.77 -16.13 21.56
C GLY A 8 3.79 -17.14 21.02
N ARG A 9 3.29 -18.26 20.48
CA ARG A 9 4.13 -19.27 19.79
C ARG A 9 4.66 -18.78 18.43
N VAL A 10 3.99 -17.80 17.83
CA VAL A 10 4.34 -17.23 16.53
C VAL A 10 4.91 -15.85 16.76
N ASN A 11 6.12 -15.60 16.23
CA ASN A 11 6.73 -14.28 16.30
C ASN A 11 6.31 -13.44 15.08
N LEU A 12 5.31 -12.58 15.25
CA LEU A 12 4.79 -11.71 14.20
C LEU A 12 5.69 -10.52 13.89
N ASN A 13 6.76 -10.28 14.67
CA ASN A 13 7.79 -9.33 14.27
C ASN A 13 8.51 -9.77 12.99
N VAL A 14 8.59 -11.08 12.69
CA VAL A 14 9.21 -11.56 11.44
C VAL A 14 8.45 -11.03 10.22
N LEU A 15 7.11 -11.15 10.22
CA LEU A 15 6.25 -10.59 9.18
C LEU A 15 6.37 -9.07 9.12
N ARG A 16 6.28 -8.38 10.26
CA ARG A 16 6.36 -6.92 10.31
C ARG A 16 7.69 -6.38 9.79
N GLU A 17 8.80 -7.02 10.12
CA GLU A 17 10.13 -6.61 9.66
C GLU A 17 10.35 -6.95 8.18
N ALA A 18 9.78 -8.05 7.67
CA ALA A 18 9.83 -8.37 6.25
C ALA A 18 9.17 -7.27 5.40
N VAL A 19 7.93 -6.88 5.75
CA VAL A 19 7.23 -5.81 5.02
C VAL A 19 7.89 -4.43 5.24
N ARG A 20 8.42 -4.16 6.44
CA ARG A 20 9.22 -2.93 6.67
C ARG A 20 10.45 -2.87 5.77
N ARG A 21 11.15 -3.98 5.59
CA ARG A 21 12.32 -4.03 4.71
C ARG A 21 11.93 -3.71 3.26
N GLU A 22 10.86 -4.33 2.75
CA GLU A 22 10.34 -4.04 1.40
C GLU A 22 9.97 -2.55 1.22
N LEU A 23 9.35 -1.94 2.24
CA LEU A 23 9.03 -0.51 2.23
C LEU A 23 10.30 0.35 2.14
N ARG A 24 11.34 0.02 2.91
CA ARG A 24 12.63 0.74 2.88
C ARG A 24 13.30 0.63 1.52
N GLU A 25 13.37 -0.58 0.98
CA GLU A 25 13.93 -0.84 -0.35
C GLU A 25 13.22 -0.01 -1.43
N PHE A 26 11.90 0.13 -1.34
CA PHE A 26 11.15 0.99 -2.25
C PHE A 26 11.45 2.49 -2.06
N LEU A 27 11.50 2.97 -0.82
CA LEU A 27 11.83 4.38 -0.54
C LEU A 27 13.26 4.70 -1.01
N ASP A 28 14.21 3.79 -0.84
CA ASP A 28 15.60 3.96 -1.26
C ASP A 28 15.78 3.98 -2.78
N LYS A 29 14.90 3.30 -3.54
CA LYS A 29 14.84 3.45 -5.01
C LYS A 29 14.53 4.89 -5.43
N CYS A 30 13.72 5.61 -4.64
CA CYS A 30 13.30 6.99 -4.92
C CYS A 30 14.28 8.01 -4.32
N ALA A 31 15.51 8.08 -4.81
CA ALA A 31 16.59 8.88 -4.20
C ALA A 31 16.30 10.39 -4.12
N GLY A 32 16.60 10.99 -2.96
CA GLY A 32 16.37 12.42 -2.64
C GLY A 32 15.14 12.66 -1.76
N SER A 33 14.86 13.93 -1.45
CA SER A 33 13.74 14.35 -0.60
C SER A 33 12.39 13.94 -1.17
N LYS A 34 11.49 13.49 -0.31
CA LYS A 34 10.21 12.87 -0.68
C LYS A 34 9.04 13.52 0.04
N ALA A 35 7.92 13.64 -0.65
CA ALA A 35 6.60 13.76 -0.03
C ALA A 35 5.73 12.57 -0.38
N ILE A 36 5.05 12.01 0.62
CA ILE A 36 4.09 10.92 0.41
C ILE A 36 2.68 11.50 0.35
N VAL A 37 1.91 11.11 -0.66
CA VAL A 37 0.48 11.42 -0.80
C VAL A 37 -0.31 10.15 -0.52
N TRP A 38 -1.11 10.17 0.55
CA TRP A 38 -1.80 9.02 1.09
C TRP A 38 -3.26 8.96 0.64
N ASP A 39 -3.69 7.82 0.12
CA ASP A 39 -5.09 7.38 0.29
C ASP A 39 -5.41 7.34 1.79
N GLU A 40 -6.39 8.12 2.22
CA GLU A 40 -6.72 8.34 3.63
C GLU A 40 -6.94 7.01 4.37
N TYR A 41 -7.55 6.03 3.69
CA TYR A 41 -7.82 4.71 4.26
C TYR A 41 -6.56 3.96 4.67
N LEU A 42 -5.45 4.15 3.96
CA LEU A 42 -4.20 3.43 4.25
C LEU A 42 -3.49 3.96 5.48
N THR A 43 -3.73 5.20 5.89
CA THR A 43 -2.98 5.86 6.97
C THR A 43 -3.09 5.13 8.31
N GLY A 44 -4.28 4.62 8.65
CA GLY A 44 -4.52 3.84 9.86
C GLY A 44 -3.76 2.50 9.86
N PRO A 45 -4.04 1.60 8.91
CA PRO A 45 -3.36 0.32 8.80
C PRO A 45 -1.83 0.44 8.66
N PHE A 46 -1.33 1.44 7.92
CA PHE A 46 0.12 1.68 7.81
C PHE A 46 0.77 2.09 9.12
N GLY A 47 0.05 2.76 10.03
CA GLY A 47 0.57 3.13 11.35
C GLY A 47 1.01 1.92 12.18
N LEU A 48 0.41 0.75 11.95
CA LEU A 48 0.83 -0.52 12.56
C LEU A 48 2.14 -1.04 11.95
N ILE A 49 2.46 -0.68 10.71
CA ILE A 49 3.68 -1.11 10.04
C ILE A 49 4.81 -0.11 10.28
N ALA A 50 4.67 1.13 9.83
CA ALA A 50 5.72 2.14 9.85
C ALA A 50 5.21 3.44 10.47
N GLN A 51 5.98 3.95 11.44
CA GLN A 51 5.76 5.28 11.98
C GLN A 51 6.54 6.32 11.17
N TYR A 52 6.19 7.59 11.36
CA TYR A 52 6.87 8.71 10.70
C TYR A 52 8.39 8.71 10.92
N SER A 53 8.88 8.24 12.07
CA SER A 53 10.32 8.11 12.34
C SER A 53 11.04 7.26 11.29
N LEU A 54 10.47 6.11 10.93
CA LEU A 54 11.01 5.23 9.89
C LEU A 54 10.96 5.92 8.52
N LEU A 55 9.86 6.59 8.19
CA LEU A 55 9.74 7.30 6.90
C LEU A 55 10.76 8.43 6.79
N LYS A 56 10.98 9.17 7.88
CA LYS A 56 11.92 10.30 7.95
C LYS A 56 13.37 9.86 7.77
N GLU A 57 13.74 8.67 8.25
CA GLU A 57 15.07 8.07 8.02
C GLU A 57 15.38 7.89 6.52
N HIS A 58 14.35 7.76 5.69
CA HIS A 58 14.45 7.63 4.24
C HIS A 58 14.06 8.93 3.50
N GLU A 59 14.36 10.09 4.07
CA GLU A 59 14.17 11.43 3.47
C GLU A 59 12.71 11.79 3.14
N VAL A 60 11.73 11.22 3.86
CA VAL A 60 10.33 11.66 3.77
C VAL A 60 10.16 12.91 4.65
N GLU A 61 10.01 14.06 4.01
CA GLU A 61 9.92 15.36 4.69
C GLU A 61 8.47 15.82 4.92
N LYS A 62 7.57 15.41 4.02
CA LYS A 62 6.17 15.82 4.01
C LYS A 62 5.25 14.65 3.75
N MET A 63 4.04 14.74 4.31
CA MET A 63 2.96 13.78 4.07
C MET A 63 1.67 14.55 3.85
N PHE A 64 0.92 14.16 2.84
CA PHE A 64 -0.34 14.77 2.45
C PHE A 64 -1.41 13.70 2.28
N THR A 65 -2.68 14.10 2.40
CA THR A 65 -3.81 13.25 2.02
C THR A 65 -4.14 13.50 0.56
N LEU A 66 -4.44 12.43 -0.17
CA LEU A 66 -4.88 12.46 -1.55
C LEU A 66 -6.20 13.22 -1.66
N LYS A 67 -6.22 14.29 -2.45
CA LYS A 67 -7.41 15.13 -2.70
C LYS A 67 -7.43 15.58 -4.15
N ALA A 68 -8.63 15.75 -4.70
CA ALA A 68 -8.88 16.31 -6.04
C ALA A 68 -8.61 17.82 -6.05
N SER A 69 -7.32 18.17 -5.97
CA SER A 69 -6.82 19.54 -5.98
C SER A 69 -5.33 19.54 -6.27
N ARG A 70 -4.77 20.71 -6.60
CA ARG A 70 -3.32 20.88 -6.70
C ARG A 70 -2.63 20.41 -5.41
N LEU A 71 -1.53 19.67 -5.57
CA LEU A 71 -0.69 19.26 -4.45
C LEU A 71 -0.15 20.49 -3.70
N PRO A 72 -0.10 20.45 -2.35
CA PRO A 72 0.52 21.54 -1.59
C PRO A 72 1.95 21.81 -2.05
N ALA A 73 2.37 23.06 -1.98
CA ALA A 73 3.76 23.41 -2.30
C ALA A 73 4.71 22.72 -1.31
N ALA A 74 5.61 21.90 -1.85
CA ALA A 74 6.66 21.23 -1.10
C ALA A 74 7.96 21.32 -1.92
N ASP A 75 9.04 21.72 -1.27
CA ASP A 75 10.37 21.75 -1.90
C ASP A 75 11.01 20.38 -1.79
N VAL A 76 10.42 19.41 -2.50
CA VAL A 76 10.87 18.02 -2.53
C VAL A 76 11.10 17.57 -3.97
N LYS A 77 12.06 16.68 -4.16
CA LYS A 77 12.35 16.11 -5.48
C LYS A 77 11.29 15.09 -5.91
N ASN A 78 10.86 14.23 -4.99
CA ASN A 78 10.00 13.08 -5.30
C ASN A 78 8.61 13.22 -4.66
N ILE A 79 7.56 12.95 -5.44
CA ILE A 79 6.19 12.78 -4.97
C ILE A 79 5.81 11.32 -5.13
N ILE A 80 5.41 10.67 -4.03
CA ILE A 80 5.08 9.25 -4.02
C ILE A 80 3.64 9.05 -3.58
N PHE A 81 2.81 8.48 -4.45
CA PHE A 81 1.43 8.16 -4.14
C PHE A 81 1.34 6.76 -3.51
N PHE A 82 0.79 6.68 -2.30
CA PHE A 82 0.46 5.42 -1.63
C PHE A 82 -1.05 5.23 -1.74
N VAL A 83 -1.48 4.26 -2.54
CA VAL A 83 -2.87 4.18 -2.97
C VAL A 83 -3.37 2.75 -3.12
N ARG A 84 -4.64 2.51 -2.78
CA ARG A 84 -5.32 1.26 -3.14
C ARG A 84 -5.61 1.21 -4.65
N PRO A 85 -5.67 0.03 -5.27
CA PRO A 85 -5.97 -0.12 -6.69
C PRO A 85 -7.46 0.12 -7.01
N ARG A 86 -7.94 1.35 -6.83
CA ARG A 86 -9.32 1.78 -7.12
C ARG A 86 -9.33 2.81 -8.25
N LEU A 87 -10.25 2.63 -9.20
CA LEU A 87 -10.35 3.48 -10.40
C LEU A 87 -10.57 4.95 -10.06
N GLU A 88 -11.46 5.24 -9.09
CA GLU A 88 -11.77 6.60 -8.64
C GLU A 88 -10.56 7.37 -8.12
N LEU A 89 -9.58 6.67 -7.52
CA LEU A 89 -8.36 7.29 -7.02
C LEU A 89 -7.40 7.63 -8.16
N MET A 90 -7.45 6.90 -9.28
CA MET A 90 -6.61 7.17 -10.45
C MET A 90 -6.98 8.49 -11.12
N ASP A 91 -8.27 8.84 -11.11
CA ASP A 91 -8.75 10.14 -11.61
C ASP A 91 -8.19 11.30 -10.78
N ILE A 92 -8.19 11.17 -9.44
CA ILE A 92 -7.64 12.16 -8.52
C ILE A 92 -6.12 12.31 -8.71
N ILE A 93 -5.41 11.17 -8.81
CA ILE A 93 -3.96 11.16 -9.04
C ILE A 93 -3.62 11.84 -10.38
N ALA A 94 -4.38 11.57 -11.44
CA ALA A 94 -4.17 12.23 -12.73
C ALA A 94 -4.35 13.74 -12.63
N GLU A 95 -5.38 14.21 -11.91
CA GLU A 95 -5.58 15.64 -11.66
C GLU A 95 -4.40 16.26 -10.89
N ASN A 96 -3.87 15.56 -9.88
CA ASN A 96 -2.70 16.01 -9.12
C ASN A 96 -1.46 16.17 -10.03
N VAL A 97 -1.20 15.20 -10.90
CA VAL A 97 -0.06 15.21 -11.83
C VAL A 97 -0.21 16.30 -12.89
N LEU A 98 -1.41 16.48 -13.45
CA LEU A 98 -1.68 17.47 -14.51
C LEU A 98 -1.74 18.92 -13.99
N SER A 99 -2.10 19.11 -12.73
CA SER A 99 -2.24 20.44 -12.09
C SER A 99 -0.93 21.03 -11.56
N GLU A 100 0.19 20.30 -11.70
CA GLU A 100 1.51 20.77 -11.29
C GLU A 100 1.93 22.05 -12.01
N ASP A 101 2.59 22.92 -11.26
CA ASP A 101 3.03 24.20 -11.77
C ASP A 101 4.31 24.05 -12.57
N ARG A 102 4.21 24.20 -13.89
CA ARG A 102 5.38 24.16 -14.80
C ARG A 102 6.41 25.25 -14.53
N ARG A 103 6.09 26.25 -13.70
CA ARG A 103 7.01 27.32 -13.28
C ARG A 103 7.86 26.93 -12.06
N GLY A 104 7.44 25.91 -11.30
CA GLY A 104 8.19 25.39 -10.16
C GLY A 104 9.32 24.43 -10.58
N PRO A 105 10.16 24.01 -9.63
CA PRO A 105 11.11 22.92 -9.87
C PRO A 105 10.35 21.65 -10.26
N ALA A 106 10.84 20.95 -11.28
CA ALA A 106 10.26 19.69 -11.72
C ALA A 106 10.35 18.64 -10.60
N ARG A 107 9.23 17.94 -10.37
CA ARG A 107 9.14 16.86 -9.39
C ARG A 107 9.00 15.53 -10.10
N ASP A 108 9.68 14.52 -9.58
CA ASP A 108 9.59 13.15 -10.04
C ASP A 108 8.39 12.46 -9.38
N PHE A 109 7.56 11.79 -10.17
CA PHE A 109 6.37 11.10 -9.67
C PHE A 109 6.59 9.59 -9.57
N HIS A 110 6.07 9.01 -8.49
CA HIS A 110 6.09 7.57 -8.23
C HIS A 110 4.75 7.12 -7.67
N ILE A 111 4.38 5.87 -7.92
CA ILE A 111 3.16 5.27 -7.39
C ILE A 111 3.48 3.91 -6.78
N LEU A 112 2.98 3.71 -5.56
CA LEU A 112 3.04 2.47 -4.81
C LEU A 112 1.61 1.97 -4.58
N PHE A 113 1.25 0.91 -5.29
CA PHE A 113 -0.05 0.26 -5.11
C PHE A 113 -0.05 -0.65 -3.89
N VAL A 114 -1.08 -0.57 -3.07
CA VAL A 114 -1.26 -1.40 -1.88
C VAL A 114 -2.61 -2.13 -1.93
N PRO A 115 -2.64 -3.47 -1.81
CA PRO A 115 -1.48 -4.38 -1.70
C PRO A 115 -0.84 -4.76 -3.04
N ARG A 116 -1.54 -4.52 -4.17
CA ARG A 116 -1.09 -4.95 -5.51
C ARG A 116 -1.46 -3.96 -6.60
N ARG A 117 -0.79 -4.03 -7.75
CA ARG A 117 -1.23 -3.34 -8.96
C ARG A 117 -2.47 -3.96 -9.58
N SER A 118 -3.25 -3.13 -10.25
CA SER A 118 -4.41 -3.52 -11.05
C SER A 118 -4.24 -3.07 -12.49
N LEU A 119 -4.40 -4.00 -13.43
CA LEU A 119 -4.34 -3.70 -14.86
C LEU A 119 -5.38 -2.65 -15.28
N LEU A 120 -6.55 -2.65 -14.62
CA LEU A 120 -7.59 -1.65 -14.87
C LEU A 120 -7.16 -0.26 -14.41
N CYS A 121 -6.46 -0.15 -13.27
CA CYS A 121 -5.92 1.12 -12.79
C CYS A 121 -4.79 1.64 -13.69
N GLU A 122 -3.88 0.77 -14.11
CA GLU A 122 -2.82 1.12 -15.07
C GLU A 122 -3.40 1.60 -16.40
N GLN A 123 -4.41 0.88 -16.92
CA GLN A 123 -5.12 1.30 -18.13
C GLN A 123 -5.82 2.64 -17.93
N ARG A 124 -6.47 2.87 -16.79
CA ARG A 124 -7.11 4.16 -16.49
C ARG A 124 -6.11 5.31 -16.47
N LEU A 125 -4.98 5.16 -15.80
CA LEU A 125 -3.90 6.17 -15.81
C LEU A 125 -3.32 6.40 -17.21
N LYS A 126 -3.31 5.36 -18.06
CA LYS A 126 -2.88 5.45 -19.45
C LYS A 126 -3.88 6.24 -20.29
N ASP A 127 -5.17 5.97 -20.13
CA ASP A 127 -6.25 6.68 -20.83
C ASP A 127 -6.30 8.16 -20.44
N LEU A 128 -5.97 8.47 -19.18
CA LEU A 128 -5.82 9.84 -18.67
C LEU A 128 -4.49 10.51 -19.09
N GLY A 129 -3.60 9.79 -19.77
CA GLY A 129 -2.35 10.33 -20.31
C GLY A 129 -1.22 10.55 -19.30
N VAL A 130 -1.38 10.12 -18.04
CA VAL A 130 -0.41 10.37 -16.95
C VAL A 130 0.47 9.17 -16.61
N LEU A 131 0.17 7.97 -17.11
CA LEU A 131 0.93 6.75 -16.79
C LEU A 131 2.43 6.89 -17.09
N GLY A 132 2.80 7.64 -18.14
CA GLY A 132 4.19 7.88 -18.54
C GLY A 132 4.95 8.86 -17.65
N SER A 133 4.25 9.59 -16.77
CA SER A 133 4.86 10.53 -15.82
C SER A 133 5.47 9.85 -14.60
N PHE A 134 5.10 8.59 -14.32
CA PHE A 134 5.60 7.84 -13.18
C PHE A 134 6.90 7.11 -13.50
N ILE A 135 7.97 7.43 -12.77
CA ILE A 135 9.28 6.77 -12.90
C ILE A 135 9.23 5.37 -12.31
N HIS A 136 8.66 5.24 -11.11
CA HIS A 136 8.47 3.95 -10.44
C HIS A 136 6.99 3.66 -10.23
N ARG A 137 6.58 2.46 -10.63
CA ARG A 137 5.22 1.93 -10.50
C ARG A 137 5.36 0.55 -9.87
N GLU A 138 5.27 0.51 -8.56
CA GLU A 138 5.56 -0.67 -7.76
C GLU A 138 4.32 -1.09 -6.99
N GLU A 139 4.36 -2.30 -6.45
CA GLU A 139 3.36 -2.81 -5.53
C GLU A 139 4.00 -3.16 -4.20
N TYR A 140 3.24 -3.03 -3.13
CA TYR A 140 3.66 -3.33 -1.77
C TYR A 140 2.69 -4.32 -1.14
N SER A 141 3.13 -5.58 -1.02
CA SER A 141 2.30 -6.73 -0.65
C SER A 141 1.95 -6.76 0.84
N LEU A 142 1.13 -5.79 1.26
CA LEU A 142 0.60 -5.69 2.62
C LEU A 142 -0.79 -6.34 2.70
N ASP A 143 -0.83 -7.67 2.59
CA ASP A 143 -2.10 -8.41 2.69
C ASP A 143 -2.55 -8.61 4.15
N LEU A 144 -1.67 -9.11 5.03
CA LEU A 144 -1.98 -9.38 6.44
C LEU A 144 -1.18 -8.47 7.37
N ILE A 145 -1.88 -7.71 8.20
CA ILE A 145 -1.31 -6.71 9.11
C ILE A 145 -1.36 -7.26 10.54
N PRO A 146 -0.23 -7.29 11.27
CA PRO A 146 -0.20 -7.68 12.66
C PRO A 146 -0.73 -6.57 13.57
N PHE A 147 -1.88 -6.83 14.18
CA PHE A 147 -2.50 -5.97 15.19
C PHE A 147 -2.00 -6.30 16.59
N ASP A 148 -1.88 -7.60 16.90
CA ASP A 148 -1.34 -8.11 18.16
C ASP A 148 -0.61 -9.45 17.93
N GLY A 149 0.00 -10.04 18.95
CA GLY A 149 0.79 -11.28 18.87
C GLY A 149 0.03 -12.52 18.40
N ASP A 150 -1.30 -12.46 18.35
CA ASP A 150 -2.21 -13.51 17.91
C ASP A 150 -3.28 -13.01 16.92
N LEU A 151 -3.18 -11.76 16.45
CA LEU A 151 -4.19 -11.13 15.60
C LEU A 151 -3.59 -10.55 14.33
N LEU A 152 -4.06 -11.07 13.19
CA LEU A 152 -3.79 -10.55 11.84
C LEU A 152 -5.11 -10.09 11.20
N SER A 153 -5.10 -8.95 10.53
CA SER A 153 -6.24 -8.47 9.74
C SER A 153 -5.79 -8.00 8.36
N MET A 154 -6.67 -8.12 7.37
CA MET A 154 -6.46 -7.52 6.05
C MET A 154 -6.96 -6.07 5.97
N GLU A 155 -7.77 -5.63 6.95
CA GLU A 155 -8.44 -4.33 6.93
C GLU A 155 -9.09 -4.03 5.57
N SER A 156 -9.87 -4.99 5.07
CA SER A 156 -10.59 -4.90 3.79
C SER A 156 -12.09 -4.76 4.06
N GLU A 157 -12.55 -3.51 4.25
CA GLU A 157 -13.96 -3.21 4.59
C GLU A 157 -14.96 -3.67 3.51
N GLY A 158 -14.56 -3.61 2.24
CA GLY A 158 -15.39 -4.01 1.10
C GLY A 158 -15.57 -5.52 0.93
N ALA A 159 -14.73 -6.34 1.57
CA ALA A 159 -14.62 -7.77 1.29
C ALA A 159 -15.96 -8.52 1.37
N PHE A 160 -16.80 -8.21 2.36
CA PHE A 160 -18.11 -8.86 2.49
C PHE A 160 -19.04 -8.51 1.32
N LYS A 161 -19.14 -7.22 0.99
CA LYS A 161 -20.00 -6.73 -0.09
C LYS A 161 -19.53 -7.28 -1.44
N GLU A 162 -18.23 -7.19 -1.70
CA GLU A 162 -17.59 -7.70 -2.92
C GLU A 162 -17.88 -9.19 -3.09
N CYS A 163 -17.56 -9.99 -2.08
CA CYS A 163 -17.60 -11.45 -2.18
C CYS A 163 -19.04 -12.03 -2.15
N TYR A 164 -20.00 -11.41 -1.44
CA TYR A 164 -21.38 -11.94 -1.33
C TYR A 164 -22.43 -11.23 -2.18
N LEU A 165 -22.29 -9.93 -2.48
CA LEU A 165 -23.31 -9.16 -3.22
C LEU A 165 -22.88 -8.89 -4.67
N GLU A 166 -21.59 -8.70 -4.92
CA GLU A 166 -21.06 -8.29 -6.23
C GLU A 166 -20.38 -9.45 -6.97
N SER A 167 -20.26 -10.61 -6.33
CA SER A 167 -19.55 -11.79 -6.84
C SER A 167 -18.08 -11.51 -7.24
N ASP A 168 -17.47 -10.50 -6.62
CA ASP A 168 -16.07 -10.16 -6.78
C ASP A 168 -15.23 -10.90 -5.72
N GLN A 169 -14.40 -11.83 -6.17
CA GLN A 169 -13.56 -12.67 -5.30
C GLN A 169 -12.14 -12.11 -5.08
N THR A 170 -11.90 -10.84 -5.41
CA THR A 170 -10.59 -10.18 -5.20
C THR A 170 -10.14 -10.30 -3.75
N CYS A 171 -11.07 -10.18 -2.80
CA CYS A 171 -10.83 -10.38 -1.35
C CYS A 171 -10.17 -11.74 -1.03
N LEU A 172 -10.66 -12.81 -1.66
CA LEU A 172 -10.19 -14.19 -1.44
C LEU A 172 -8.82 -14.44 -2.04
N TYR A 173 -8.51 -13.84 -3.19
CA TYR A 173 -7.18 -13.91 -3.78
C TYR A 173 -6.13 -13.29 -2.83
N HIS A 174 -6.45 -12.15 -2.23
CA HIS A 174 -5.58 -11.48 -1.26
C HIS A 174 -5.40 -12.30 0.03
N ALA A 175 -6.48 -12.90 0.53
CA ALA A 175 -6.38 -13.82 1.66
C ALA A 175 -5.44 -15.00 1.35
N ALA A 176 -5.57 -15.60 0.17
CA ALA A 176 -4.68 -16.68 -0.26
C ALA A 176 -3.21 -16.22 -0.38
N LYS A 177 -2.97 -15.01 -0.89
CA LYS A 177 -1.62 -14.42 -0.96
C LYS A 177 -1.03 -14.15 0.42
N GLY A 178 -1.82 -13.58 1.35
CA GLY A 178 -1.41 -13.43 2.73
C GLY A 178 -1.01 -14.76 3.38
N LEU A 179 -1.80 -15.83 3.15
CA LEU A 179 -1.45 -17.18 3.63
C LEU A 179 -0.16 -17.71 3.00
N MET A 180 0.10 -17.43 1.72
CA MET A 180 1.38 -17.81 1.09
C MET A 180 2.56 -17.08 1.73
N THR A 181 2.41 -15.79 2.04
CA THR A 181 3.43 -15.01 2.77
C THR A 181 3.68 -15.60 4.16
N LEU A 182 2.64 -15.97 4.89
CA LEU A 182 2.80 -16.66 6.18
C LEU A 182 3.55 -17.98 6.02
N GLN A 183 3.21 -18.81 5.03
CA GLN A 183 3.90 -20.08 4.83
C GLN A 183 5.37 -19.90 4.44
N ALA A 184 5.69 -18.86 3.66
CA ALA A 184 7.06 -18.54 3.29
C ALA A 184 7.92 -18.13 4.50
N LEU A 185 7.32 -17.45 5.48
CA LEU A 185 8.02 -16.97 6.68
C LEU A 185 8.03 -17.97 7.85
N TYR A 186 6.94 -18.74 8.01
CA TYR A 186 6.70 -19.59 9.18
C TYR A 186 6.65 -21.09 8.87
N GLY A 187 6.78 -21.48 7.59
CA GLY A 187 6.71 -22.86 7.13
C GLY A 187 5.32 -23.25 6.64
N THR A 188 5.26 -24.34 5.86
CA THR A 188 4.03 -24.83 5.23
C THR A 188 2.99 -25.26 6.27
N ILE A 189 1.73 -24.90 6.05
CA ILE A 189 0.59 -25.37 6.84
C ILE A 189 0.23 -26.78 6.37
N PRO A 190 0.41 -27.82 7.20
CA PRO A 190 0.27 -29.21 6.74
C PRO A 190 -1.18 -29.67 6.59
N GLN A 191 -2.12 -29.00 7.25
CA GLN A 191 -3.54 -29.35 7.25
C GLN A 191 -4.40 -28.10 7.06
N ILE A 192 -5.29 -28.14 6.07
CA ILE A 192 -6.22 -27.06 5.76
C ILE A 192 -7.62 -27.62 5.89
N PHE A 193 -8.40 -27.02 6.80
CA PHE A 193 -9.82 -27.32 6.99
C PHE A 193 -10.63 -26.08 6.62
N GLY A 194 -11.75 -26.26 5.95
CA GLY A 194 -12.63 -25.17 5.56
C GLY A 194 -14.08 -25.63 5.57
N LYS A 195 -14.98 -24.73 5.97
CA LYS A 195 -16.42 -24.92 5.86
C LYS A 195 -16.98 -23.76 5.07
N THR A 196 -17.68 -24.07 3.98
CA THR A 196 -18.51 -23.10 3.27
C THR A 196 -19.97 -23.38 3.63
N GLU A 197 -20.79 -22.35 3.70
CA GLU A 197 -22.23 -22.55 3.56
C GLU A 197 -22.52 -22.98 2.12
N SER A 198 -23.35 -24.01 1.98
CA SER A 198 -23.88 -24.42 0.67
C SER A 198 -24.84 -23.35 0.15
N PRO A 199 -24.85 -23.08 -1.17
CA PRO A 199 -25.70 -22.06 -1.78
C PRO A 199 -27.19 -22.28 -1.52
#